data_AF-A0A971XJI5-F1
#
_entry.id   AF-A0A971XJI5-F1
#
_cell.length_a   1.000
_cell.length_b   1.000
_cell.length_c   1.000
_cell.angle_alpha   90.00
_cell.angle_beta   90.00
_cell.angle_gamma   90.00
#
_symmetry.space_group_name_H-M   'P 1'
#
loop_
_entity.id
_entity.type
_entity.pdbx_description
1 polymer ?
#
loop_
_entity_poly.entity_id
_entity_poly.type
_entity_poly.pdbx_seq_one_letter_code
_entity_poly.pdbx_strand_id
1 'polypeptide(L)'
;MKFTTRLFLYWVSIFLVFSLGVIGVVYFLWGFRVNLLQAALVFFIVGVIPPGLITAWFSGRLNYMESENLDPPPFSGQKKATFQFKGRTSNPFDEVLQRVDRQWIISFSDRKNRVLKFRTDARMFSWGLGGYLKMEDDEKITVIVYPINPKSEREKLFLNQLLRVIGTILQPC
;
A
#
# COMPACT_ATOMS: atom_id res chain seq x y z
N MET A 1 -13.46 -8.47 7.61
CA MET A 1 -12.22 -9.25 7.45
C MET A 1 -11.06 -8.29 7.22
N LYS A 2 -9.91 -8.46 7.90
CA LYS A 2 -8.75 -7.57 7.70
C LYS A 2 -8.27 -7.63 6.24
N PHE A 3 -7.81 -6.52 5.69
CA PHE A 3 -7.32 -6.45 4.30
C PHE A 3 -6.27 -7.50 3.98
N THR A 4 -5.32 -7.63 4.90
CA THR A 4 -4.24 -8.63 4.85
C THR A 4 -4.76 -10.05 4.68
N THR A 5 -5.86 -10.42 5.36
CA THR A 5 -6.48 -11.74 5.21
C THR A 5 -7.12 -11.91 3.84
N ARG A 6 -7.79 -10.87 3.32
CA ARG A 6 -8.38 -10.90 1.96
C ARG A 6 -7.29 -11.08 0.90
N LEU A 7 -6.22 -10.30 1.02
CA LEU A 7 -5.09 -10.32 0.10
C LEU A 7 -4.39 -11.68 0.11
N PHE A 8 -4.14 -12.24 1.30
CA PHE A 8 -3.54 -13.56 1.44
C PHE A 8 -4.38 -14.65 0.76
N LEU A 9 -5.70 -14.68 1.03
CA LEU A 9 -6.59 -15.66 0.41
C LEU A 9 -6.60 -15.51 -1.12
N TYR A 10 -6.63 -14.28 -1.62
CA TYR A 10 -6.59 -14.02 -3.05
C TYR A 10 -5.33 -14.60 -3.73
N TRP A 11 -4.16 -14.40 -3.12
CA TRP A 11 -2.92 -14.99 -3.60
C TRP A 11 -2.93 -16.52 -3.56
N VAL A 12 -3.34 -17.10 -2.44
CA VAL A 12 -3.42 -18.56 -2.28
C VAL A 12 -4.35 -19.17 -3.33
N SER A 13 -5.50 -18.52 -3.61
CA SER A 13 -6.42 -18.96 -4.65
C SER A 13 -5.81 -18.89 -6.05
N ILE A 14 -5.12 -17.81 -6.41
CA ILE A 14 -4.41 -17.70 -7.70
C ILE A 14 -3.38 -18.81 -7.85
N PHE A 15 -2.55 -19.02 -6.82
CA PHE A 15 -1.52 -20.07 -6.85
C PHE A 15 -2.13 -21.47 -6.92
N LEU A 16 -3.31 -21.68 -6.32
CA LEU A 16 -4.00 -22.97 -6.37
C LEU A 16 -4.50 -23.27 -7.78
N VAL A 17 -5.15 -22.31 -8.45
CA VAL A 17 -5.60 -22.47 -9.83
C VAL A 17 -4.41 -22.71 -10.76
N PHE A 18 -3.33 -21.94 -10.57
CA PHE A 18 -2.10 -22.11 -11.33
C PHE A 18 -1.47 -23.50 -11.12
N SER A 19 -1.36 -23.96 -9.87
CA SER A 19 -0.75 -25.26 -9.55
C SER A 19 -1.55 -26.43 -10.13
N LEU A 20 -2.89 -26.38 -10.07
CA LEU A 20 -3.77 -27.35 -10.70
C LEU A 20 -3.59 -27.38 -12.22
N GLY A 21 -3.46 -26.20 -12.85
CA GLY A 21 -3.19 -26.08 -14.28
C GLY A 21 -1.87 -26.75 -14.69
N VAL A 22 -0.78 -26.48 -13.95
CA VAL A 22 0.53 -27.10 -14.21
C VAL A 22 0.48 -28.61 -14.03
N ILE A 23 -0.15 -29.11 -12.96
CA ILE A 23 -0.32 -30.55 -12.74
C ILE A 23 -1.09 -31.19 -13.89
N GLY A 24 -2.17 -30.56 -14.36
CA GLY A 24 -2.94 -31.03 -15.50
C GLY A 24 -2.13 -31.12 -16.79
N VAL A 25 -1.33 -30.10 -17.10
CA VAL A 25 -0.44 -30.07 -18.28
C VAL A 25 0.65 -31.15 -18.19
N VAL A 26 1.30 -31.29 -17.04
CA VAL A 26 2.35 -32.31 -16.83
C VAL A 26 1.77 -33.71 -16.95
N TYR A 27 0.58 -33.94 -16.39
CA TYR A 27 -0.13 -35.20 -16.52
C TYR A 27 -0.46 -35.52 -17.99
N PHE A 28 -0.97 -34.55 -18.75
CA PHE A 28 -1.35 -34.74 -20.14
C PHE A 28 -0.15 -34.95 -21.08
N LEU A 29 0.93 -34.20 -20.90
CA LEU A 29 2.10 -34.25 -21.78
C LEU A 29 3.07 -35.40 -21.46
N TRP A 30 3.26 -35.72 -20.18
CA TRP A 30 4.25 -36.72 -19.75
C TRP A 30 3.64 -38.00 -19.17
N GLY A 31 2.32 -38.06 -18.97
CA GLY A 31 1.67 -39.20 -18.31
C GLY A 31 2.11 -39.39 -16.86
N PHE A 32 2.78 -38.39 -16.28
CA PHE A 32 3.37 -38.48 -14.95
C PHE A 32 2.28 -38.41 -13.88
N ARG A 33 2.19 -39.45 -13.05
CA ARG A 33 1.24 -39.49 -11.93
C ARG A 33 1.85 -38.78 -10.73
N VAL A 34 1.46 -37.53 -10.54
CA VAL A 34 1.85 -36.76 -9.35
C VAL A 34 1.16 -37.36 -8.12
N ASN A 35 1.92 -37.69 -7.08
CA ASN A 35 1.34 -38.06 -5.79
C ASN A 35 0.68 -36.82 -5.17
N LEU A 36 -0.60 -36.93 -4.79
CA LEU A 36 -1.37 -35.84 -4.17
C LEU A 36 -0.68 -35.25 -2.95
N LEU A 37 0.00 -36.08 -2.15
CA LEU A 37 0.70 -35.61 -0.95
C LEU A 37 1.94 -34.78 -1.30
N GLN A 38 2.67 -35.16 -2.36
CA GLN A 38 3.79 -34.37 -2.88
C GLN A 38 3.30 -33.06 -3.52
N ALA A 39 2.20 -33.11 -4.30
CA ALA A 39 1.59 -31.92 -4.88
C ALA A 39 1.13 -30.92 -3.81
N ALA A 40 0.48 -31.42 -2.76
CA ALA A 40 0.06 -30.59 -1.63
C ALA A 40 1.26 -29.96 -0.93
N LEU A 41 2.33 -30.74 -0.69
CA LEU A 41 3.53 -30.26 -0.02
C LEU A 41 4.24 -29.16 -0.83
N VAL A 42 4.39 -29.36 -2.15
CA VAL A 42 4.92 -28.33 -3.06
C VAL A 42 4.03 -27.07 -3.05
N PHE A 43 2.71 -27.23 -3.09
CA PHE A 43 1.78 -26.11 -3.00
C PHE A 43 1.91 -25.34 -1.69
N PHE A 44 2.04 -26.01 -0.55
CA PHE A 44 2.26 -25.33 0.73
C PHE A 44 3.59 -24.57 0.74
N ILE A 45 4.67 -25.19 0.30
CA ILE A 45 6.00 -24.57 0.30
C ILE A 45 6.08 -23.38 -0.64
N VAL A 46 5.49 -23.46 -1.83
CA VAL A 46 5.66 -22.44 -2.89
C VAL A 46 4.47 -21.50 -2.97
N GLY A 47 3.25 -22.00 -2.81
CA GLY A 47 2.00 -21.25 -2.98
C GLY A 47 1.46 -20.61 -1.69
N VAL A 48 1.84 -21.10 -0.51
CA VAL A 48 1.30 -20.59 0.77
C VAL A 48 2.35 -19.86 1.60
N ILE A 49 3.52 -20.46 1.81
CA ILE A 49 4.56 -19.87 2.67
C ILE A 49 5.04 -18.50 2.16
N PRO A 50 5.43 -18.32 0.87
CA PRO A 50 5.96 -17.04 0.41
C PRO A 50 4.92 -15.91 0.45
N PRO A 51 3.68 -16.09 -0.06
CA PRO A 51 2.64 -15.06 0.09
C PRO A 51 2.31 -14.76 1.56
N GLY A 52 2.32 -15.78 2.42
CA GLY A 52 2.11 -15.62 3.86
C GLY A 52 3.18 -14.75 4.51
N LEU A 53 4.46 -15.04 4.26
CA LEU A 53 5.60 -14.28 4.78
C LEU A 53 5.58 -12.82 4.31
N ILE A 54 5.35 -12.59 3.01
CA ILE A 54 5.30 -11.24 2.45
C ILE A 54 4.13 -10.46 3.06
N THR A 55 2.95 -11.07 3.14
CA THR A 55 1.77 -10.41 3.73
C THR A 55 1.98 -10.12 5.21
N ALA A 56 2.60 -11.04 5.95
CA ALA A 56 2.92 -10.85 7.36
C ALA A 56 3.89 -9.68 7.56
N TRP A 57 4.94 -9.59 6.76
CA TRP A 57 5.93 -8.52 6.85
C TRP A 57 5.33 -7.13 6.61
N PHE A 58 4.39 -7.00 5.67
CA PHE A 58 3.70 -5.73 5.39
C PHE A 58 2.42 -5.50 6.20
N SER A 59 2.00 -6.46 7.01
CA SER A 59 0.65 -6.49 7.59
C SER A 59 0.29 -5.27 8.41
N GLY A 60 1.21 -4.76 9.24
CA GLY A 60 1.00 -3.57 10.05
C GLY A 60 0.73 -2.32 9.22
N ARG A 61 1.46 -2.14 8.11
CA ARG A 61 1.33 -0.98 7.22
C ARG A 61 0.10 -1.06 6.35
N LEU A 62 -0.14 -2.23 5.77
CA LEU A 62 -1.32 -2.51 4.96
C LEU A 62 -2.61 -2.32 5.76
N ASN A 63 -2.67 -2.88 6.97
CA ASN A 63 -3.83 -2.70 7.83
C ASN A 63 -3.99 -1.24 8.27
N TYR A 64 -2.91 -0.50 8.51
CA TYR A 64 -3.00 0.92 8.85
C TYR A 64 -3.48 1.80 7.69
N MET A 65 -3.06 1.52 6.46
CA MET A 65 -3.49 2.29 5.28
C MET A 65 -4.98 2.13 4.98
N GLU A 66 -5.53 0.94 5.22
CA GLU A 66 -6.97 0.67 5.02
C GLU A 66 -7.82 0.85 6.28
N SER A 67 -7.20 1.11 7.44
CA SER A 67 -7.97 1.33 8.67
C SER A 67 -8.56 2.74 8.70
N GLU A 68 -9.69 2.85 9.41
CA GLU A 68 -10.32 4.12 9.77
C GLU A 68 -9.56 4.87 10.88
N ASN A 69 -8.37 4.39 11.27
CA ASN A 69 -7.57 5.07 12.29
C ASN A 69 -7.11 6.44 11.78
N LEU A 70 -7.50 7.50 12.47
CA LEU A 70 -7.18 8.88 12.12
C LEU A 70 -5.83 9.34 12.66
N ASP A 71 -5.24 8.58 13.58
CA ASP A 71 -3.97 8.91 14.21
C ASP A 71 -2.81 8.87 13.20
N PRO A 72 -1.77 9.70 13.41
CA PRO A 72 -0.57 9.66 12.58
C PRO A 72 0.09 8.27 12.61
N PRO A 73 0.80 7.89 11.54
CA PRO A 73 1.39 6.57 11.44
C PRO A 73 2.44 6.35 12.56
N PRO A 74 2.40 5.25 13.31
CA PRO A 74 3.36 4.97 14.39
C PRO A 74 4.71 4.40 13.86
N PHE A 75 5.03 4.61 12.57
CA PHE A 75 6.18 3.98 11.92
C PHE A 75 7.47 4.78 12.13
N SER A 76 8.59 4.07 12.32
CA SER A 76 9.91 4.68 12.47
C SER A 76 10.47 5.21 11.16
N GLY A 77 11.31 6.25 11.23
CA GLY A 77 11.92 6.89 10.07
C GLY A 77 10.98 7.81 9.27
N GLN A 78 9.81 8.12 9.82
CA GLN A 78 8.86 9.03 9.19
C GLN A 78 9.42 10.44 9.01
N LYS A 79 9.01 11.10 7.94
CA LYS A 79 9.26 12.52 7.70
C LYS A 79 7.94 13.26 7.67
N LYS A 80 7.86 14.32 8.48
CA LYS A 80 6.72 15.21 8.56
C LYS A 80 7.07 16.53 7.87
N ALA A 81 6.21 17.00 6.99
CA ALA A 81 6.28 18.33 6.41
C ALA A 81 4.92 19.00 6.53
N THR A 82 4.93 20.33 6.61
CA THR A 82 3.71 21.13 6.57
C THR A 82 3.74 22.00 5.33
N PHE A 83 2.64 22.03 4.59
CA PHE A 83 2.47 22.83 3.40
C PHE A 83 1.33 23.84 3.60
N GLN A 84 1.57 25.05 3.10
CA GLN A 84 0.53 26.06 2.93
C GLN A 84 -0.26 25.71 1.66
N PHE A 85 -1.59 25.64 1.76
CA PHE A 85 -2.49 25.33 0.66
C PHE A 85 -3.55 26.40 0.56
N LYS A 86 -3.68 27.06 -0.58
CA LYS A 86 -4.75 28.04 -0.80
C LYS A 86 -5.84 27.40 -1.65
N GLY A 87 -6.92 26.98 -1.00
CA GLY A 87 -8.11 26.48 -1.69
C GLY A 87 -8.75 27.56 -2.55
N ARG A 88 -9.29 27.17 -3.71
CA ARG A 88 -10.02 28.06 -4.61
C ARG A 88 -11.54 27.88 -4.51
N THR A 89 -11.99 26.83 -3.82
CA THR A 89 -13.39 26.45 -3.63
C THR A 89 -13.78 26.52 -2.16
N SER A 90 -15.09 26.42 -1.89
CA SER A 90 -15.66 26.36 -0.55
C SER A 90 -15.24 25.11 0.24
N ASN A 91 -14.80 24.04 -0.45
CA ASN A 91 -14.34 22.79 0.14
C ASN A 91 -12.88 22.51 -0.27
N PRO A 92 -11.90 23.15 0.38
CA PRO A 92 -10.49 23.03 0.01
C PRO A 92 -9.95 21.59 0.12
N PHE A 93 -10.52 20.77 1.02
CA PHE A 93 -10.14 19.37 1.17
C PHE A 93 -10.49 18.50 -0.06
N ASP A 94 -11.61 18.78 -0.73
CA ASP A 94 -12.01 18.02 -1.92
C ASP A 94 -11.04 18.31 -3.10
N GLU A 95 -10.51 19.54 -3.18
CA GLU A 95 -9.45 19.86 -4.15
C GLU A 95 -8.16 19.08 -3.87
N VAL A 96 -7.74 19.02 -2.60
CA VAL A 96 -6.56 18.24 -2.20
C VAL A 96 -6.75 16.78 -2.58
N LEU A 97 -7.92 16.22 -2.28
CA LEU A 97 -8.29 14.86 -2.62
C LEU A 97 -8.18 14.64 -4.14
N GLN A 98 -8.76 15.52 -4.95
CA GLN A 98 -8.69 15.42 -6.41
C GLN A 98 -7.25 15.54 -6.95
N ARG A 99 -6.43 16.43 -6.39
CA ARG A 99 -5.04 16.61 -6.83
C ARG A 99 -4.17 15.42 -6.49
N VAL A 100 -4.37 14.83 -5.31
CA VAL A 100 -3.70 13.61 -4.88
C VAL A 100 -4.13 12.42 -5.74
N ASP A 101 -5.44 12.25 -5.97
CA ASP A 101 -5.99 11.13 -6.76
C ASP A 101 -5.48 11.10 -8.22
N ARG A 102 -5.16 12.27 -8.79
CA ARG A 102 -4.57 12.37 -10.13
C ARG A 102 -3.16 11.78 -10.23
N GLN A 103 -2.41 11.71 -9.14
CA GLN A 103 -1.02 11.21 -9.15
C GLN A 103 -0.85 9.91 -8.38
N TRP A 104 -1.65 9.69 -7.34
CA TRP A 104 -1.48 8.60 -6.39
C TRP A 104 -2.82 7.94 -6.07
N ILE A 105 -2.73 6.73 -5.56
CA ILE A 105 -3.91 5.95 -5.24
C ILE A 105 -4.33 6.25 -3.81
N ILE A 106 -5.56 6.71 -3.63
CA ILE A 106 -6.13 6.95 -2.29
C ILE A 106 -6.57 5.61 -1.71
N SER A 107 -6.04 5.28 -0.53
CA SER A 107 -6.39 4.06 0.21
C SER A 107 -7.50 4.31 1.23
N PHE A 108 -7.53 5.50 1.82
CA PHE A 108 -8.54 5.92 2.79
C PHE A 108 -8.71 7.42 2.70
N SER A 109 -9.94 7.89 2.82
CA SER A 109 -10.25 9.32 2.91
C SER A 109 -11.44 9.54 3.84
N ASP A 110 -11.29 10.46 4.76
CA ASP A 110 -12.36 10.92 5.63
C ASP A 110 -12.52 12.44 5.49
N ARG A 111 -13.66 12.85 4.92
CA ARG A 111 -13.99 14.27 4.71
C ARG A 111 -14.34 15.00 6.00
N LYS A 112 -14.86 14.30 7.02
CA LYS A 112 -15.24 14.92 8.30
C LYS A 112 -14.00 15.33 9.09
N ASN A 113 -13.02 14.44 9.16
CA ASN A 113 -11.76 14.68 9.86
C ASN A 113 -10.65 15.26 8.95
N ARG A 114 -10.94 15.44 7.65
CA ARG A 114 -10.04 15.97 6.62
C ARG A 114 -8.69 15.24 6.59
N VAL A 115 -8.78 13.91 6.66
CA VAL A 115 -7.65 12.99 6.62
C VAL A 115 -7.71 12.18 5.34
N LEU A 116 -6.57 12.01 4.69
CA LEU A 116 -6.43 11.05 3.60
C LEU A 116 -5.13 10.24 3.78
N LYS A 117 -5.20 8.98 3.38
CA LYS A 117 -4.06 8.06 3.29
C LYS A 117 -3.91 7.66 1.83
N PHE A 118 -2.71 7.79 1.31
CA PHE A 118 -2.42 7.48 -0.09
C PHE A 118 -1.20 6.57 -0.21
N ARG A 119 -1.12 5.87 -1.35
CA ARG A 119 0.02 5.07 -1.77
C ARG A 119 0.53 5.58 -3.12
N THR A 120 1.84 5.60 -3.29
CA THR A 120 2.43 6.14 -4.53
C THR A 120 2.23 5.25 -5.74
N ASP A 121 2.07 3.94 -5.54
CA ASP A 121 1.98 2.95 -6.61
C ASP A 121 1.25 1.69 -6.13
N ALA A 122 0.70 0.93 -7.08
CA ALA A 122 0.00 -0.34 -6.88
C ALA A 122 0.95 -1.54 -6.65
N ARG A 123 2.25 -1.40 -6.93
CA ARG A 123 3.24 -2.48 -6.73
C ARG A 123 3.33 -2.94 -5.26
N MET A 124 3.58 -4.23 -5.06
CA MET A 124 3.73 -4.81 -3.71
C MET A 124 4.84 -4.14 -2.89
N PHE A 125 5.93 -3.73 -3.55
CA PHE A 125 7.03 -2.97 -2.93
C PHE A 125 6.70 -1.49 -2.66
N SER A 126 5.59 -0.94 -3.16
CA SER A 126 5.15 0.42 -2.83
C SER A 126 4.05 0.45 -1.77
N TRP A 127 3.56 -0.72 -1.34
CA TRP A 127 2.55 -0.85 -0.26
C TRP A 127 3.04 -0.44 1.14
N GLY A 128 4.29 0.03 1.26
CA GLY A 128 4.73 0.74 2.46
C GLY A 128 5.37 2.09 2.20
N LEU A 129 5.35 2.58 0.94
CA LEU A 129 5.68 3.94 0.52
C LEU A 129 4.36 4.71 0.35
N GLY A 130 3.73 4.97 1.49
CA GLY A 130 2.49 5.72 1.57
C GLY A 130 2.69 7.01 2.36
N GLY A 131 1.70 7.88 2.26
CA GLY A 131 1.63 9.07 3.08
C GLY A 131 0.29 9.19 3.77
N TYR A 132 0.35 9.75 4.96
CA TYR A 132 -0.78 10.29 5.69
C TYR A 132 -0.79 11.79 5.45
N LEU A 133 -1.94 12.34 5.09
CA LEU A 133 -2.15 13.76 4.94
C LEU A 133 -3.36 14.16 5.76
N LYS A 134 -3.18 15.17 6.60
CA LYS A 134 -4.23 15.79 7.39
C LYS A 134 -4.25 17.27 7.13
N MET A 135 -5.42 17.79 6.79
CA MET A 135 -5.65 19.22 6.71
C MET A 135 -6.05 19.70 8.10
N GLU A 136 -5.16 20.45 8.77
CA GLU A 136 -5.42 20.97 10.12
C GLU A 136 -6.40 22.15 10.03
N ASP A 137 -6.18 23.04 9.06
CA ASP A 137 -6.99 24.23 8.76
C ASP A 137 -7.26 24.29 7.26
N ASP A 138 -8.17 25.16 6.81
CA ASP A 138 -8.46 25.38 5.37
C ASP A 138 -7.22 25.83 4.56
N GLU A 139 -6.15 26.24 5.24
CA GLU A 139 -4.91 26.72 4.63
C GLU A 139 -3.67 25.86 4.92
N LYS A 140 -3.76 24.88 5.83
CA LYS A 140 -2.57 24.18 6.34
C LYS A 140 -2.72 22.67 6.26
N ILE A 141 -1.78 22.05 5.57
CA ILE A 141 -1.77 20.61 5.34
C ILE A 141 -0.51 20.00 5.97
N THR A 142 -0.72 19.09 6.91
CA THR A 142 0.32 18.24 7.48
C THR A 142 0.43 16.96 6.66
N VAL A 143 1.64 16.64 6.22
CA VAL A 143 1.95 15.45 5.44
C VAL A 143 3.00 14.64 6.18
N ILE A 144 2.73 13.36 6.38
CA ILE A 144 3.63 12.41 7.02
C ILE A 144 3.87 11.26 6.05
N VAL A 145 5.11 11.08 5.65
CA VAL A 145 5.53 9.99 4.74
C VAL A 145 6.47 9.08 5.51
N TYR A 146 6.38 7.78 5.27
CA TYR A 146 7.16 6.80 6.02
C TYR A 146 7.86 5.78 5.11
N PRO A 147 9.11 5.39 5.41
CA PRO A 147 9.89 4.45 4.62
C PRO A 147 9.47 3.02 4.96
N ILE A 148 9.64 2.07 4.03
CA ILE A 148 9.50 0.62 4.25
C ILE A 148 10.59 0.12 5.20
N ASN A 149 11.82 0.50 4.93
CA ASN A 149 12.98 0.21 5.74
C ASN A 149 13.61 1.52 6.27
N PRO A 150 13.44 1.83 7.57
CA PRO A 150 13.93 3.09 8.16
C PRO A 150 15.45 3.23 8.13
N LYS A 151 16.18 2.12 8.01
CA LYS A 151 17.66 2.12 7.98
C LYS A 151 18.24 2.34 6.58
N SER A 152 17.40 2.36 5.53
CA SER A 152 17.87 2.49 4.15
C SER A 152 18.06 3.95 3.74
N GLU A 153 19.28 4.32 3.35
CA GLU A 153 19.57 5.67 2.82
C GLU A 153 18.82 5.95 1.52
N ARG A 154 18.68 4.94 0.66
CA ARG A 154 17.90 5.06 -0.59
C ARG A 154 16.46 5.49 -0.30
N GLU A 155 15.85 4.91 0.72
CA GLU A 155 14.47 5.25 1.07
C GLU A 155 14.37 6.66 1.65
N LYS A 156 15.34 7.10 2.45
CA LYS A 156 15.37 8.48 2.95
C LYS A 156 15.40 9.52 1.82
N LEU A 157 16.13 9.23 0.74
CA LEU A 157 16.15 10.07 -0.46
C LEU A 157 14.80 10.06 -1.18
N PHE A 158 14.19 8.88 -1.34
CA PHE A 158 12.84 8.75 -1.91
C PHE A 158 11.79 9.53 -1.10
N LEU A 159 11.82 9.47 0.23
CA LEU A 159 10.90 10.25 1.07
C LEU A 159 11.06 11.76 0.85
N ASN A 160 12.30 12.25 0.72
CA ASN A 160 12.54 13.67 0.45
C ASN A 160 11.99 14.08 -0.92
N GLN A 161 12.21 13.26 -1.95
CA GLN A 161 11.67 13.51 -3.28
C GLN A 161 10.14 13.49 -3.26
N LEU A 162 9.54 12.54 -2.55
CA LEU A 162 8.10 12.41 -2.41
C LEU A 162 7.50 13.62 -1.71
N LEU A 163 8.10 14.10 -0.61
CA LEU A 163 7.68 15.36 0.02
C LEU A 163 7.79 16.56 -0.92
N ARG A 164 8.85 16.63 -1.74
CA ARG A 164 9.02 17.70 -2.72
C ARG A 164 7.92 17.66 -3.78
N VAL A 165 7.58 16.47 -4.28
CA VAL A 165 6.49 16.28 -5.25
C VAL A 165 5.14 16.65 -4.63
N ILE A 166 4.89 16.26 -3.38
CA ILE A 166 3.68 16.68 -2.65
C ILE A 166 3.60 18.20 -2.58
N GLY A 167 4.71 18.86 -2.23
CA GLY A 167 4.79 20.32 -2.23
C GLY A 167 4.35 20.90 -3.58
N THR A 168 4.84 20.37 -4.70
CA THR A 168 4.47 20.85 -6.03
C THR A 168 3.00 20.58 -6.41
N ILE A 169 2.38 19.51 -5.92
CA ILE A 169 0.96 19.20 -6.18
C ILE A 169 0.06 20.15 -5.38
N LEU A 170 0.43 20.41 -4.11
CA LEU A 170 -0.35 21.24 -3.20
C LEU A 170 -0.19 22.74 -3.50
N GLN A 171 0.99 23.15 -3.95
CA GLN A 171 1.31 24.53 -4.33
C GLN A 171 1.55 24.64 -5.83
N PRO A 172 0.49 24.71 -6.65
CA PRO A 172 0.65 25.13 -8.04
C PRO A 172 1.11 26.58 -8.02
N CYS A 173 2.21 26.85 -8.73
CA CYS A 173 2.64 28.21 -9.07
C CYS A 173 1.48 29.06 -9.58
#